data_AF-A0A7J6BB96-F1
#
_entry.id   AF-A0A7J6BB96-F1
#
_cell.length_a   1.000
_cell.length_b   1.000
_cell.length_c   1.000
_cell.angle_alpha   90.00
_cell.angle_beta   90.00
_cell.angle_gamma   90.00
#
_symmetry.space_group_name_H-M   'P 1'
#
loop_
_entity.id
_entity.type
_entity.pdbx_description
1 polymer ?
#
loop_
_entity_poly.entity_id
_entity_poly.type
_entity_poly.pdbx_seq_one_letter_code
_entity_poly.pdbx_strand_id
1 'polypeptide(L)'
;MPTMQDPSMNYNLSEVPWDPGALQPPSLTNSAVKMVAISAIVCMSLFGNVVVLLVFQRKPQLLHVANRFVLNLLLADLLQTVFVMPFVIAATVPEVWPLDTRLCQALVVLMHLFAFTGVNTIIVVSVDRYLAIIHPLSYPTRMTPHLGTNLIALTWLVSLLQSTPP
;
A
#
# COMPACT_ATOMS: atom_id res chain seq x y z
N MET A 1 34.65 -41.23 -25.23
CA MET A 1 34.31 -40.41 -24.06
C MET A 1 35.38 -39.33 -23.92
N PRO A 2 35.14 -38.09 -24.38
CA PRO A 2 36.01 -36.96 -24.12
C PRO A 2 35.57 -36.25 -22.84
N THR A 3 36.51 -36.05 -21.92
CA THR A 3 36.37 -35.18 -20.75
C THR A 3 36.35 -33.72 -21.21
N MET A 4 35.22 -33.05 -21.04
CA MET A 4 35.05 -31.62 -21.26
C MET A 4 35.76 -30.89 -20.11
N GLN A 5 36.91 -30.30 -20.44
CA GLN A 5 37.74 -29.55 -19.51
C GLN A 5 37.49 -28.07 -19.79
N ASP A 6 36.55 -27.47 -19.06
CA ASP A 6 36.37 -26.01 -19.08
C ASP A 6 37.36 -25.36 -18.10
N PRO A 7 38.04 -24.28 -18.51
CA PRO A 7 39.18 -23.74 -17.80
C PRO A 7 38.74 -23.05 -16.53
N SER A 8 39.58 -23.19 -15.50
CA SER A 8 39.54 -22.46 -14.24
C SER A 8 39.15 -20.99 -14.43
N MET A 9 37.89 -20.67 -14.15
CA MET A 9 37.43 -19.31 -13.88
C MET A 9 38.09 -18.89 -12.56
N ASN A 10 39.31 -18.36 -12.64
CA ASN A 10 40.02 -17.74 -11.53
C ASN A 10 39.24 -16.48 -11.15
N TYR A 11 38.22 -16.63 -10.30
CA TYR A 11 37.66 -15.50 -9.59
C TYR A 11 38.73 -15.03 -8.61
N ASN A 12 39.55 -14.07 -9.02
CA ASN A 12 40.36 -13.34 -8.06
C ASN A 12 39.37 -12.59 -7.16
N LEU A 13 39.03 -13.19 -6.02
CA LEU A 13 38.15 -12.60 -5.00
C LEU A 13 38.71 -11.28 -4.45
N SER A 14 39.97 -10.98 -4.79
CA SER A 14 40.71 -9.75 -4.52
C SER A 14 40.45 -8.60 -5.50
N GLU A 15 39.63 -8.78 -6.55
CA GLU A 15 39.24 -7.70 -7.47
C GLU A 15 37.76 -7.31 -7.36
N VAL A 16 36.99 -7.91 -6.45
CA VAL A 16 35.67 -7.38 -6.09
C VAL A 16 35.92 -6.03 -5.41
N PRO A 17 35.48 -4.90 -5.99
CA PRO A 17 35.61 -3.62 -5.32
C PRO A 17 34.88 -3.75 -3.98
N TRP A 18 35.64 -3.74 -2.89
CA TRP A 18 35.12 -3.59 -1.54
C TRP A 18 34.53 -2.19 -1.48
N ASP A 19 33.27 -2.06 -1.87
CA ASP A 19 32.48 -0.85 -1.66
C ASP A 19 32.31 -0.71 -0.14
N PRO A 20 33.03 0.22 0.53
CA PRO A 20 32.96 0.33 1.98
C PRO A 20 31.58 0.80 2.45
N GLY A 21 30.72 1.25 1.53
CA GLY A 21 29.30 1.53 1.77
C GLY A 21 28.40 0.29 1.88
N ALA A 22 28.82 -0.89 1.41
CA ALA A 22 28.00 -2.10 1.42
C ALA A 22 27.95 -2.81 2.79
N LEU A 23 28.93 -2.56 3.67
CA LEU A 23 29.03 -3.13 5.01
C LEU A 23 28.74 -2.12 6.13
N GLN A 24 28.48 -0.86 5.78
CA GLN A 24 28.16 0.15 6.78
C GLN A 24 26.79 -0.21 7.40
N PRO A 25 26.71 -0.53 8.71
CA PRO A 25 25.41 -0.66 9.35
C PRO A 25 24.66 0.65 9.09
N PRO A 26 23.34 0.59 8.77
CA PRO A 26 22.57 1.81 8.57
C PRO A 26 22.87 2.72 9.76
N SER A 27 23.41 3.92 9.49
CA SER A 27 23.80 4.82 10.57
C SER A 27 22.59 4.98 11.49
N LEU A 28 22.79 4.92 12.80
CA LEU A 28 21.70 5.06 13.78
C LEU A 28 20.84 6.29 13.48
N THR A 29 21.48 7.34 12.97
CA THR A 29 20.85 8.56 12.43
C THR A 29 19.86 8.28 11.29
N ASN A 30 20.24 7.48 10.28
CA ASN A 30 19.35 7.15 9.15
C ASN A 30 18.12 6.34 9.61
N SER A 31 18.32 5.38 10.51
CA SER A 31 17.22 4.59 11.09
C SER A 31 16.28 5.44 11.94
N ALA A 32 16.84 6.32 12.79
CA ALA A 32 16.06 7.24 13.61
C ALA A 32 15.26 8.24 12.74
N VAL A 33 15.89 8.84 11.73
CA VAL A 33 15.23 9.76 10.79
C VAL A 33 14.10 9.04 10.05
N LYS A 34 14.31 7.80 9.61
CA LYS A 34 13.27 6.99 8.97
C LYS A 34 12.09 6.72 9.90
N MET A 35 12.32 6.35 11.15
CA MET A 35 11.25 6.12 12.13
C MET A 35 10.45 7.39 12.44
N VAL A 36 11.14 8.51 12.64
CA VAL A 36 10.50 9.81 12.88
C VAL A 36 9.68 10.25 11.67
N ALA A 37 10.22 10.11 10.46
CA ALA A 37 9.51 10.46 9.23
C ALA A 37 8.26 9.59 9.03
N ILE A 38 8.38 8.26 9.17
CA ILE A 38 7.24 7.35 9.03
C ILE A 38 6.17 7.66 10.07
N SER A 39 6.55 7.83 11.35
CA SER A 39 5.57 8.17 12.40
C SER A 39 4.89 9.52 12.16
N ALA A 40 5.61 10.53 11.68
CA ALA A 40 5.00 11.81 11.31
C ALA A 40 4.01 11.68 10.15
N ILE A 41 4.37 10.95 9.09
CA ILE A 41 3.47 10.67 7.95
C ILE A 41 2.21 9.95 8.42
N VAL A 42 2.37 8.97 9.31
CA VAL A 42 1.26 8.22 9.92
C VAL A 42 0.32 9.11 10.69
N CYS A 43 0.85 9.94 11.58
CA CYS A 43 0.04 10.84 12.38
C CYS A 43 -0.72 11.85 11.49
N MET A 44 -0.05 12.39 10.47
CA MET A 44 -0.67 13.28 9.50
C MET A 44 -1.74 12.57 8.67
N SER A 45 -1.49 11.33 8.23
CA SER A 45 -2.48 10.55 7.48
C SER A 45 -3.70 10.26 8.35
N LEU A 46 -3.51 9.76 9.57
CA LEU A 46 -4.60 9.45 10.49
C LEU A 46 -5.44 10.71 10.78
N PHE A 47 -4.78 11.81 11.13
CA PHE A 47 -5.45 13.08 11.40
C PHE A 47 -6.21 13.59 10.18
N GLY A 48 -5.56 13.61 9.01
CA GLY A 48 -6.18 14.06 7.76
C GLY A 48 -7.41 13.23 7.39
N ASN A 49 -7.27 11.91 7.38
CA ASN A 49 -8.37 11.00 7.03
C ASN A 49 -9.54 11.10 8.02
N VAL A 50 -9.27 11.24 9.33
CA VAL A 50 -10.32 11.45 10.35
C VAL A 50 -11.02 12.80 10.16
N VAL A 51 -10.29 13.87 9.91
CA VAL A 51 -10.87 15.20 9.67
C VAL A 51 -11.76 15.17 8.44
N VAL A 52 -11.30 14.57 7.34
CA VAL A 52 -12.12 14.42 6.12
C VAL A 52 -13.38 13.60 6.42
N LEU A 53 -13.27 12.49 7.15
CA LEU A 53 -14.42 11.68 7.56
C LEU A 53 -15.43 12.49 8.40
N LEU A 54 -14.96 13.29 9.36
CA LEU A 54 -15.79 14.17 10.18
C LEU A 54 -16.49 15.25 9.36
N VAL A 55 -15.80 15.86 8.40
CA VAL A 55 -16.38 16.84 7.46
C VAL A 55 -17.51 16.18 6.64
N PHE A 56 -17.28 14.96 6.17
CA PHE A 56 -18.29 14.19 5.44
C PHE A 56 -19.52 13.88 6.31
N GLN A 57 -19.32 13.47 7.57
CA GLN A 57 -20.43 13.24 8.50
C GLN A 57 -21.23 14.52 8.80
N ARG A 58 -20.57 15.68 8.83
CA ARG A 58 -21.22 16.99 9.08
C ARG A 58 -21.97 17.53 7.86
N LYS A 59 -21.69 17.06 6.64
CA LYS A 59 -22.33 17.51 5.40
C LYS A 59 -22.90 16.32 4.60
N PRO A 60 -23.93 15.64 5.11
CA PRO A 60 -24.56 14.50 4.42
C PRO A 60 -25.23 14.88 3.09
N GLN A 61 -25.49 16.17 2.87
CA GLN A 61 -26.02 16.71 1.61
C GLN A 61 -25.08 16.48 0.42
N LEU A 62 -23.79 16.19 0.65
CA LEU A 62 -22.83 15.83 -0.38
C LEU A 62 -22.82 14.32 -0.71
N LEU A 63 -23.56 13.47 0.02
CA LEU A 63 -23.58 12.00 -0.12
C LEU A 63 -24.25 11.51 -1.41
N HIS A 64 -23.70 11.89 -2.55
CA HIS A 64 -23.91 11.23 -3.83
C HIS A 64 -22.92 10.08 -4.01
N VAL A 65 -23.12 9.28 -5.07
CA VAL A 65 -22.34 8.05 -5.35
C VAL A 65 -20.81 8.28 -5.27
N ALA A 66 -20.33 9.46 -5.68
CA ALA A 66 -18.94 9.90 -5.54
C ALA A 66 -18.39 9.73 -4.10
N ASN A 67 -19.20 10.07 -3.11
CA ASN A 67 -18.80 10.10 -1.71
C ASN A 67 -18.63 8.69 -1.12
N ARG A 68 -19.28 7.66 -1.68
CA ARG A 68 -19.09 6.28 -1.22
C ARG A 68 -17.69 5.76 -1.54
N PHE A 69 -17.14 6.13 -2.70
CA PHE A 69 -15.77 5.77 -3.04
C PHE A 69 -14.74 6.50 -2.19
N VAL A 70 -14.99 7.78 -1.89
CA VAL A 70 -14.15 8.54 -0.96
C VAL A 70 -14.18 7.91 0.43
N LEU A 71 -15.35 7.53 0.93
CA LEU A 71 -15.47 6.81 2.21
C LEU A 71 -14.73 5.47 2.20
N ASN A 72 -14.81 4.69 1.11
CA ASN A 72 -14.04 3.45 0.97
C ASN A 72 -12.53 3.72 1.01
N LEU A 73 -12.06 4.78 0.35
CA LEU A 73 -10.66 5.19 0.38
C LEU A 73 -10.21 5.58 1.78
N LEU A 74 -11.00 6.39 2.49
CA LEU A 74 -10.71 6.80 3.88
C LEU A 74 -10.67 5.59 4.82
N LEU A 75 -11.63 4.66 4.69
CA LEU A 75 -11.64 3.44 5.49
C LEU A 75 -10.43 2.55 5.17
N ALA A 76 -10.08 2.39 3.90
CA ALA A 76 -8.89 1.62 3.49
C ALA A 76 -7.60 2.24 4.04
N ASP A 77 -7.46 3.58 4.01
CA ASP A 77 -6.28 4.27 4.56
C ASP A 77 -6.21 4.16 6.09
N LEU A 78 -7.34 4.28 6.79
CA LEU A 78 -7.40 4.06 8.24
C LEU A 78 -7.04 2.61 8.59
N LEU A 79 -7.55 1.62 7.85
CA LEU A 79 -7.19 0.22 8.03
C LEU A 79 -5.70 0.00 7.78
N GLN A 80 -5.15 0.53 6.67
CA GLN A 80 -3.73 0.46 6.38
C GLN A 80 -2.91 1.07 7.53
N THR A 81 -3.28 2.26 8.00
CA THR A 81 -2.56 2.97 9.05
C THR A 81 -2.60 2.20 10.38
N VAL A 82 -3.74 1.63 10.75
CA VAL A 82 -3.91 0.88 12.00
C VAL A 82 -3.22 -0.48 11.95
N PHE A 83 -3.30 -1.20 10.83
CA PHE A 83 -2.78 -2.58 10.72
C PHE A 83 -1.31 -2.64 10.28
N VAL A 84 -0.86 -1.76 9.37
CA VAL A 84 0.49 -1.83 8.78
C VAL A 84 1.52 -1.07 9.61
N MET A 85 1.15 0.03 10.28
CA MET A 85 2.14 0.87 10.96
C MET A 85 2.73 0.29 12.24
N PRO A 86 1.97 -0.39 13.13
CA PRO A 86 2.56 -1.08 14.28
C PRO A 86 3.62 -2.11 13.84
N PHE A 87 3.38 -2.72 12.67
CA PHE A 87 4.26 -3.71 12.09
C PHE A 87 5.52 -3.11 11.45
N VAL A 88 5.40 -2.00 10.72
CA VAL A 88 6.56 -1.27 10.17
C VAL A 88 7.48 -0.81 11.30
N ILE A 89 6.93 -0.32 12.41
CA ILE A 89 7.70 0.08 13.60
C ILE A 89 8.37 -1.13 14.23
N ALA A 90 7.64 -2.22 14.45
CA ALA A 90 8.23 -3.43 14.99
C ALA A 90 9.36 -3.96 14.08
N ALA A 91 9.24 -3.85 12.74
CA ALA A 91 10.23 -4.37 11.79
C ALA A 91 11.53 -3.57 11.82
N THR A 92 11.47 -2.34 12.37
CA THR A 92 12.66 -1.50 12.58
C THR A 92 13.37 -1.77 13.89
N VAL A 93 12.80 -2.60 14.79
CA VAL A 93 13.45 -3.00 16.04
C VAL A 93 14.30 -4.26 15.79
N PRO A 94 15.64 -4.19 15.93
CA PRO A 94 16.55 -5.30 15.60
C PRO A 94 16.54 -6.44 16.63
N GLU A 95 15.94 -6.23 17.80
CA GLU A 95 15.83 -7.23 18.86
C GLU A 95 14.65 -8.17 18.57
N VAL A 96 14.96 -9.24 17.82
CA VAL A 96 14.18 -10.48 17.68
C VAL A 96 12.72 -10.25 17.26
N TRP A 97 12.46 -10.30 15.95
CA TRP A 97 11.10 -10.48 15.45
C TRP A 97 10.54 -11.82 15.97
N PRO A 98 9.64 -11.82 16.97
CA PRO A 98 9.22 -13.07 17.62
C PRO A 98 8.07 -13.75 16.85
N LEU A 99 7.74 -13.22 15.66
CA LEU A 99 6.59 -13.61 14.87
C LEU A 99 7.05 -14.51 13.73
N ASP A 100 6.41 -15.66 13.64
CA ASP A 100 6.69 -16.72 12.67
C ASP A 100 6.83 -16.19 11.22
N THR A 101 7.68 -16.82 10.40
CA THR A 101 8.00 -16.36 9.02
C THR A 101 6.74 -16.13 8.17
N ARG A 102 5.68 -16.91 8.44
CA ARG A 102 4.37 -16.79 7.82
C ARG A 102 3.72 -15.42 8.05
N LEU A 103 3.89 -14.85 9.25
CA LEU A 103 3.31 -13.56 9.58
C LEU A 103 4.05 -12.41 8.87
N CYS A 104 5.37 -12.51 8.75
CA CYS A 104 6.16 -11.57 7.95
C CYS A 104 5.66 -11.54 6.50
N GLN A 105 5.51 -12.71 5.88
CA GLN A 105 4.98 -12.82 4.51
C GLN A 105 3.54 -12.28 4.41
N ALA A 106 2.66 -12.64 5.34
CA ALA A 106 1.28 -12.14 5.34
C ALA A 106 1.21 -10.61 5.44
N LEU A 107 2.10 -9.99 6.21
CA LEU A 107 2.10 -8.55 6.41
C LEU A 107 2.73 -7.78 5.25
N VAL A 108 3.72 -8.36 4.58
CA VAL A 108 4.19 -7.83 3.29
C VAL A 108 3.08 -7.88 2.23
N VAL A 109 2.32 -8.98 2.16
CA VAL A 109 1.17 -9.11 1.26
C VAL A 109 0.09 -8.07 1.61
N LEU A 110 -0.23 -7.89 2.89
CA LEU A 110 -1.18 -6.87 3.34
C LEU A 110 -0.75 -5.45 2.97
N MET A 111 0.55 -5.12 3.12
CA MET A 111 1.06 -3.82 2.70
C MET A 111 0.82 -3.56 1.20
N HIS A 112 1.09 -4.55 0.35
CA HIS A 112 0.84 -4.46 -1.09
C HIS A 112 -0.66 -4.40 -1.39
N LEU A 113 -1.48 -5.19 -0.70
CA LEU A 113 -2.92 -5.20 -0.83
C LEU A 113 -3.52 -3.81 -0.64
N PHE A 114 -3.18 -3.13 0.46
CA PHE A 114 -3.73 -1.81 0.75
C PHE A 114 -3.24 -0.76 -0.25
N ALA A 115 -1.97 -0.82 -0.67
CA ALA A 115 -1.43 0.06 -1.71
C ALA A 115 -2.19 -0.10 -3.03
N PHE A 116 -2.41 -1.34 -3.50
CA PHE A 116 -3.19 -1.59 -4.70
C PHE A 116 -4.66 -1.18 -4.54
N THR A 117 -5.24 -1.36 -3.35
CA THR A 117 -6.63 -0.99 -3.07
C THR A 117 -6.81 0.52 -3.20
N GLY A 118 -5.86 1.31 -2.70
CA GLY A 118 -5.85 2.76 -2.87
C GLY A 118 -5.79 3.18 -4.34
N VAL A 119 -4.86 2.61 -5.11
CA VAL A 119 -4.71 2.89 -6.56
C VAL A 119 -5.98 2.52 -7.33
N ASN A 120 -6.50 1.30 -7.14
CA ASN A 120 -7.71 0.83 -7.80
C ASN A 120 -8.93 1.68 -7.43
N THR A 121 -9.02 2.14 -6.18
CA THR A 121 -10.09 3.05 -5.75
C THR A 121 -9.99 4.40 -6.46
N ILE A 122 -8.80 5.00 -6.59
CA ILE A 122 -8.60 6.26 -7.32
C ILE A 122 -8.95 6.12 -8.81
N ILE A 123 -8.60 4.99 -9.43
CA ILE A 123 -8.97 4.69 -10.82
C ILE A 123 -10.49 4.63 -10.96
N VAL A 124 -11.17 3.87 -10.09
CA VAL A 124 -12.63 3.76 -10.10
C VAL A 124 -13.31 5.11 -9.89
N VAL A 125 -12.82 5.94 -8.96
CA VAL A 125 -13.31 7.31 -8.75
C VAL A 125 -13.14 8.14 -10.02
N SER A 126 -11.98 8.03 -10.68
CA SER A 126 -11.68 8.79 -11.90
C SER A 126 -12.61 8.39 -13.04
N VAL A 127 -12.84 7.08 -13.23
CA VAL A 127 -13.77 6.55 -14.23
C VAL A 127 -15.21 6.96 -13.92
N ASP A 128 -15.60 6.88 -12.64
CA ASP A 128 -16.92 7.32 -12.18
C ASP A 128 -17.18 8.80 -12.52
N ARG A 129 -16.21 9.67 -12.19
CA ARG A 129 -16.28 11.11 -12.52
C ARG A 129 -16.29 11.34 -14.03
N TYR A 130 -15.47 10.60 -14.77
CA TYR A 130 -15.43 10.67 -16.23
C TYR A 130 -16.81 10.36 -16.82
N LEU A 131 -17.43 9.24 -16.42
CA LEU A 131 -18.75 8.82 -16.88
C LEU A 131 -19.87 9.82 -16.51
N ALA A 132 -19.78 10.43 -15.33
CA ALA A 132 -20.71 11.48 -14.89
C ALA A 132 -20.66 12.72 -15.79
N ILE A 133 -19.47 13.10 -16.26
CA ILE A 133 -19.26 14.27 -17.12
C ILE A 133 -19.75 14.00 -18.54
N ILE A 134 -19.44 12.83 -19.10
CA ILE A 134 -19.78 12.52 -20.50
C ILE A 134 -21.24 12.09 -20.71
N HIS A 135 -21.90 11.55 -19.67
CA HIS A 135 -23.28 11.06 -19.76
C HIS A 135 -24.21 11.65 -18.68
N PRO A 136 -24.37 12.99 -18.62
CA PRO A 136 -25.03 13.67 -17.50
C PRO A 136 -26.51 13.26 -17.28
N LEU A 137 -27.24 12.87 -18.34
CA LEU A 137 -28.66 12.52 -18.27
C LEU A 137 -28.93 11.03 -17.95
N SER A 138 -28.01 10.14 -18.32
CA SER A 138 -28.16 8.69 -18.15
C SER A 138 -27.42 8.17 -16.90
N TYR A 139 -26.42 8.90 -16.44
CA TYR A 139 -25.57 8.51 -15.33
C TYR A 139 -26.30 8.39 -13.97
N PRO A 140 -27.19 9.33 -13.56
CA PRO A 140 -27.91 9.22 -12.28
C PRO A 140 -28.83 7.98 -12.21
N THR A 141 -29.35 7.55 -13.35
CA THR A 141 -30.26 6.40 -13.47
C THR A 141 -29.52 5.07 -13.53
N ARG A 142 -28.25 5.07 -13.96
CA ARG A 142 -27.39 3.88 -14.07
C ARG A 142 -26.58 3.63 -12.80
N MET A 143 -26.20 4.69 -12.10
CA MET A 143 -25.31 4.61 -10.93
C MET A 143 -26.11 4.35 -9.65
N THR A 144 -26.39 3.06 -9.38
CA THR A 144 -27.12 2.61 -8.19
C THR A 144 -26.18 2.37 -7.00
N PRO A 145 -26.66 2.45 -5.74
CA PRO A 145 -25.85 2.13 -4.57
C PRO A 145 -25.27 0.71 -4.60
N HIS A 146 -25.98 -0.25 -5.20
CA HIS A 146 -25.49 -1.61 -5.40
C HIS A 146 -24.29 -1.68 -6.34
N LEU A 147 -24.31 -0.92 -7.45
CA LEU A 147 -23.17 -0.86 -8.36
C LEU A 147 -21.93 -0.26 -7.67
N GLY A 148 -22.12 0.76 -6.83
CA GLY A 148 -21.03 1.32 -6.02
C GLY A 148 -20.41 0.30 -5.06
N THR A 149 -21.23 -0.49 -4.36
CA THR A 149 -20.74 -1.57 -3.50
C THR A 149 -20.02 -2.66 -4.30
N ASN A 150 -20.53 -3.01 -5.49
CA ASN A 150 -19.89 -4.00 -6.36
C ASN A 150 -18.53 -3.51 -6.88
N LEU A 151 -18.40 -2.22 -7.21
CA LEU A 151 -17.13 -1.64 -7.62
C LEU A 151 -16.11 -1.62 -6.48
N ILE A 152 -16.55 -1.31 -5.26
CA ILE A 152 -15.69 -1.44 -4.06
C ILE A 152 -15.24 -2.89 -3.92
N ALA A 153 -16.16 -3.85 -3.92
CA ALA A 153 -15.81 -5.27 -3.83
C ALA A 153 -14.81 -5.68 -4.94
N LEU A 154 -15.00 -5.20 -6.16
CA LEU A 154 -14.08 -5.43 -7.27
C LEU A 154 -12.69 -4.86 -6.99
N THR A 155 -12.57 -3.64 -6.45
CA THR A 155 -11.25 -3.07 -6.11
C THR A 155 -10.49 -3.96 -5.13
N TRP A 156 -11.16 -4.46 -4.09
CA TRP A 156 -10.55 -5.37 -3.11
C TRP A 156 -10.14 -6.71 -3.74
N LEU A 157 -10.99 -7.29 -4.59
CA LEU A 157 -10.68 -8.55 -5.29
C LEU A 157 -9.49 -8.42 -6.24
N VAL A 158 -9.43 -7.34 -7.03
CA VAL A 158 -8.32 -7.08 -7.95
C VAL A 158 -7.04 -6.83 -7.17
N SER A 159 -7.09 -6.08 -6.07
CA SER A 159 -5.94 -5.85 -5.21
C SER A 159 -5.43 -7.13 -4.55
N LEU A 160 -6.31 -8.04 -4.14
CA LEU A 160 -5.92 -9.36 -3.62
C LEU A 160 -5.12 -10.14 -4.68
N LEU A 161 -5.64 -10.21 -5.90
CA LEU A 161 -4.98 -10.88 -7.02
C LEU A 161 -3.61 -10.27 -7.36
N GLN A 162 -3.46 -8.96 -7.21
CA GLN A 162 -2.20 -8.25 -7.45
C GLN A 162 -1.19 -8.40 -6.31
N SER A 163 -1.67 -8.54 -5.08
CA SER A 163 -0.83 -8.62 -3.88
C SER A 163 -0.21 -10.00 -3.63
N THR A 164 -0.74 -11.06 -4.26
CA THR A 164 -0.17 -12.40 -4.16
C THR A 164 1.09 -12.52 -5.01
N PRO A 165 2.27 -12.80 -4.41
CA PRO A 165 3.49 -13.06 -5.18
C PRO A 165 3.36 -14.38 -5.98
N PRO A 166 4.02 -14.49 -7.15
CA PRO A 166 4.02 -15.69 -7.98
C PRO A 166 4.74 -16.88 -7.34
#